data_AF-A0A0G4ESS3-F1
#
_entry.id   AF-A0A0G4ESS3-F1
#
_cell.length_a   1.000
_cell.length_b   1.000
_cell.length_c   1.000
_cell.angle_alpha   90.00
_cell.angle_beta   90.00
_cell.angle_gamma   90.00
#
_symmetry.space_group_name_H-M   'P 1'
#
loop_
_entity.id
_entity.type
_entity.pdbx_description
1 polymer ?
#
loop_
_entity_poly.entity_id
_entity_poly.type
_entity_poly.pdbx_seq_one_letter_code
_entity_poly.pdbx_strand_id
1 'polypeptide(L)'
;MQRMIRSAARLTILTSSTEGPRTDIQVGVFGRRGAMAAAASPSSAADLPQPQVVPSSRDRCQTGTRVWMVTDGREKGRQEWVKADVYRTEESIKGLRVSVREVGGRNEEFTVMVPHQTRASNAVHKGFRLVEKAPLEQPVGKHDGSTTEVVFECHCERTRPGDELSVVGVVDELGKWDVTKALPLDGSAYPIWRSALVCLPAPVHSVEFKFVLRLGDGGWEWERFRGNREATLLSSDGRVTFVKCAFDDKGQQSVLDIDQPRLFQLPQEVELELYQLLGNDLAIGLARFRRTCRMGNLRVSDPASGAYLRTQINQQLAAKGLEGIIALSPDLTSIALLLQLSYFIDHSGEWAGWEPIIRVAVHQRRGEGRLPIELTSADVEGVGSRPVYDSRCEAMRQLSLIQRHLGMTLERINDEERLNGYRLTIHRLQTLPPNSPFRDDRFDEANPVCEMPAIHYYASVRDLVLYEMQLGASEVAYEIPNAYLRLRQLARQQPPAWNCRTISTSHRSDGPAAGNIGRVIVLHGDQRGHTFEAHIFIGSYATLASAHLYTTERPVAGRVGAARFPQTVRVVRQVMGADA
;
A
#
# COMPACT_ATOMS: atom_id res chain seq x y z
N MET A 1 -15.57 13.21 -67.96
CA MET A 1 -16.81 13.34 -67.17
C MET A 1 -16.52 12.79 -65.77
N GLN A 2 -16.55 13.67 -64.76
CA GLN A 2 -16.62 13.47 -63.28
C GLN A 2 -15.59 12.54 -62.59
N ARG A 3 -14.52 13.11 -62.01
CA ARG A 3 -14.33 13.47 -60.57
C ARG A 3 -14.39 12.28 -59.59
N MET A 4 -13.22 11.77 -59.17
CA MET A 4 -13.05 11.18 -57.83
C MET A 4 -12.24 12.16 -56.97
N ILE A 5 -12.91 12.78 -56.02
CA ILE A 5 -12.31 13.56 -54.94
C ILE A 5 -11.65 12.55 -53.99
N ARG A 6 -10.33 12.60 -53.84
CA ARG A 6 -9.62 11.84 -52.79
C ARG A 6 -9.67 12.67 -51.49
N SER A 7 -10.56 12.29 -50.58
CA SER A 7 -10.60 12.78 -49.20
C SER A 7 -9.37 12.29 -48.43
N ALA A 8 -8.86 13.11 -47.52
CA ALA A 8 -7.68 12.80 -46.71
C ALA A 8 -8.12 12.35 -45.31
N ALA A 9 -8.47 11.08 -45.15
CA ALA A 9 -8.86 10.51 -43.86
C ALA A 9 -7.63 10.17 -42.98
N ARG A 10 -7.75 10.35 -41.66
CA ARG A 10 -6.79 9.88 -40.65
C ARG A 10 -7.40 8.69 -39.91
N LEU A 11 -6.65 7.60 -39.80
CA LEU A 11 -7.07 6.35 -39.15
C LEU A 11 -6.11 6.00 -37.99
N THR A 12 -6.65 5.61 -36.84
CA THR A 12 -5.88 5.07 -35.70
C THR A 12 -6.36 3.65 -35.41
N ILE A 13 -5.47 2.66 -35.48
CA ILE A 13 -5.77 1.24 -35.30
C ILE A 13 -5.24 0.78 -33.92
N LEU A 14 -6.08 0.11 -33.14
CA LEU A 14 -5.72 -0.58 -31.89
C LEU A 14 -5.95 -2.09 -32.07
N THR A 15 -5.02 -2.93 -31.61
CA THR A 15 -5.16 -4.40 -31.67
C THR A 15 -4.90 -5.02 -30.30
N SER A 16 -5.86 -5.78 -29.77
CA SER A 16 -5.67 -6.73 -28.67
C SER A 16 -5.70 -8.15 -29.24
N SER A 17 -4.73 -9.00 -28.88
CA SER A 17 -4.78 -10.43 -29.21
C SER A 17 -4.50 -11.28 -27.96
N THR A 18 -5.43 -12.19 -27.69
CA THR A 18 -5.38 -13.25 -26.68
C THR A 18 -5.13 -14.58 -27.38
N GLU A 19 -4.11 -15.32 -26.93
CA GLU A 19 -4.02 -16.80 -26.76
C GLU A 19 -2.54 -17.26 -26.76
N GLY A 20 -2.17 -18.11 -25.80
CA GLY A 20 -0.87 -18.82 -25.73
C GLY A 20 -1.06 -20.34 -25.93
N PRO A 21 -0.17 -21.22 -25.44
CA PRO A 21 1.30 -21.15 -25.36
C PRO A 21 1.97 -22.40 -26.03
N ARG A 22 3.27 -22.36 -26.34
CA ARG A 22 4.18 -23.53 -26.20
C ARG A 22 5.66 -23.14 -26.30
N THR A 23 6.41 -23.87 -25.49
CA THR A 23 7.81 -23.81 -25.07
C THR A 23 8.84 -24.07 -26.19
N ASP A 24 9.98 -23.36 -26.17
CA ASP A 24 11.31 -23.98 -25.99
C ASP A 24 12.46 -22.95 -25.94
N ILE A 25 13.57 -23.41 -25.38
CA ILE A 25 14.65 -22.70 -24.67
C ILE A 25 15.94 -22.57 -25.53
N GLN A 26 16.78 -21.57 -25.18
CA GLN A 26 18.24 -21.40 -25.42
C GLN A 26 18.74 -20.86 -26.77
N VAL A 27 19.31 -19.64 -26.84
CA VAL A 27 20.65 -19.13 -26.39
C VAL A 27 21.71 -19.25 -27.50
N GLY A 28 22.15 -18.10 -28.02
CA GLY A 28 23.36 -17.96 -28.83
C GLY A 28 24.55 -17.56 -27.97
N VAL A 29 25.54 -18.45 -27.91
CA VAL A 29 26.85 -18.30 -27.25
C VAL A 29 27.87 -17.75 -28.25
N PHE A 30 28.83 -16.93 -27.80
CA PHE A 30 30.25 -16.99 -28.21
C PHE A 30 31.09 -16.21 -27.18
N GLY A 31 32.18 -16.72 -26.58
CA GLY A 31 32.76 -18.06 -26.64
C GLY A 31 34.09 -18.13 -25.87
N ARG A 32 34.68 -19.33 -25.76
CA ARG A 32 36.09 -19.65 -26.09
C ARG A 32 36.50 -21.06 -25.65
N ARG A 33 37.22 -21.71 -26.58
CA ARG A 33 38.27 -22.75 -26.45
C ARG A 33 37.89 -24.17 -26.01
N GLY A 34 38.29 -25.14 -26.85
CA GLY A 34 39.10 -26.26 -26.38
C GLY A 34 38.72 -27.68 -26.85
N ALA A 35 39.15 -28.01 -28.08
CA ALA A 35 39.80 -29.27 -28.46
C ALA A 35 39.08 -30.65 -28.46
N MET A 36 39.28 -31.33 -29.60
CA MET A 36 39.39 -32.79 -29.87
C MET A 36 38.13 -33.65 -29.78
N ALA A 37 37.61 -34.15 -30.92
CA ALA A 37 38.02 -35.36 -31.69
C ALA A 37 36.99 -36.49 -31.38
N ALA A 38 36.48 -37.32 -32.29
CA ALA A 38 36.71 -37.58 -33.70
C ALA A 38 35.46 -38.31 -34.27
N ALA A 39 35.31 -38.21 -35.60
CA ALA A 39 34.80 -39.22 -36.55
C ALA A 39 33.48 -39.97 -36.28
N ALA A 40 32.46 -39.75 -37.12
CA ALA A 40 32.14 -40.63 -38.26
C ALA A 40 30.78 -40.25 -38.89
N SER A 41 30.85 -39.89 -40.18
CA SER A 41 29.73 -39.69 -41.13
C SER A 41 29.19 -41.04 -41.67
N PRO A 42 28.27 -41.08 -42.66
CA PRO A 42 26.99 -40.37 -42.84
C PRO A 42 25.84 -41.34 -43.27
N SER A 43 24.60 -40.85 -43.31
CA SER A 43 23.71 -40.90 -44.50
C SER A 43 22.23 -40.88 -44.11
N SER A 44 21.54 -39.78 -44.43
CA SER A 44 20.32 -39.78 -45.25
C SER A 44 19.77 -38.36 -45.30
N ALA A 45 19.56 -37.86 -46.50
CA ALA A 45 19.00 -36.55 -46.80
C ALA A 45 17.54 -36.41 -46.32
N ALA A 46 17.22 -35.28 -45.68
CA ALA A 46 15.91 -34.63 -45.72
C ALA A 46 16.00 -33.23 -45.06
N ASP A 47 15.73 -32.22 -45.88
CA ASP A 47 15.18 -30.88 -45.62
C ASP A 47 15.63 -30.02 -44.41
N LEU A 48 16.19 -28.87 -44.79
CA LEU A 48 16.44 -27.66 -43.99
C LEU A 48 15.14 -27.10 -43.35
N PRO A 49 15.14 -26.72 -42.06
CA PRO A 49 14.13 -25.85 -41.48
C PRO A 49 14.31 -24.39 -41.92
N GLN A 50 13.22 -23.79 -42.40
CA GLN A 50 13.10 -22.38 -42.80
C GLN A 50 13.24 -21.39 -41.62
N PRO A 51 13.61 -20.12 -41.88
CA PRO A 51 13.81 -19.09 -40.86
C PRO A 51 12.53 -18.66 -40.14
N GLN A 52 12.58 -18.53 -38.80
CA GLN A 52 11.49 -18.03 -37.96
C GLN A 52 11.10 -16.57 -38.32
N VAL A 53 9.79 -16.37 -38.52
CA VAL A 53 9.14 -15.19 -39.10
C VAL A 53 8.75 -14.17 -38.02
N VAL A 54 9.09 -12.90 -38.21
CA VAL A 54 8.52 -11.75 -37.49
C VAL A 54 7.01 -11.72 -37.76
N PRO A 55 6.09 -11.55 -36.78
CA PRO A 55 4.66 -11.53 -37.07
C PRO A 55 4.39 -10.47 -38.14
N SER A 56 3.94 -10.97 -39.29
CA SER A 56 3.76 -10.15 -40.49
C SER A 56 2.68 -9.11 -40.19
N SER A 57 2.70 -7.98 -40.89
CA SER A 57 1.64 -6.96 -40.83
C SER A 57 0.22 -7.51 -41.04
N ARG A 58 0.09 -8.75 -41.53
CA ARG A 58 -1.16 -9.50 -41.70
C ARG A 58 -1.86 -9.82 -40.37
N ASP A 59 -1.10 -10.03 -39.28
CA ASP A 59 -1.68 -10.42 -37.98
C ASP A 59 -2.24 -9.24 -37.18
N ARG A 60 -1.98 -8.00 -37.60
CA ARG A 60 -2.42 -6.77 -36.91
C ARG A 60 -3.73 -6.21 -37.48
N CYS A 61 -4.28 -6.75 -38.55
CA CYS A 61 -5.49 -6.24 -39.18
C CYS A 61 -6.32 -7.40 -39.73
N GLN A 62 -7.10 -8.06 -38.87
CA GLN A 62 -8.01 -9.12 -39.29
C GLN A 62 -9.41 -8.55 -39.56
N THR A 63 -10.15 -9.20 -40.46
CA THR A 63 -11.58 -8.93 -40.72
C THR A 63 -12.36 -8.98 -39.39
N GLY A 64 -13.04 -7.88 -39.04
CA GLY A 64 -13.74 -7.70 -37.76
C GLY A 64 -13.05 -6.80 -36.72
N THR A 65 -11.88 -6.22 -37.03
CA THR A 65 -11.19 -5.26 -36.14
C THR A 65 -11.91 -3.89 -36.12
N ARG A 66 -12.28 -3.39 -34.94
CA ARG A 66 -12.94 -2.06 -34.77
C ARG A 66 -11.94 -0.92 -34.95
N VAL A 67 -12.33 0.17 -35.61
CA VAL A 67 -11.42 1.29 -35.94
C VAL A 67 -12.06 2.65 -35.67
N TRP A 68 -11.28 3.62 -35.20
CA TRP A 68 -11.72 5.01 -35.01
C TRP A 68 -11.62 5.77 -36.34
N MET A 69 -12.76 6.20 -36.90
CA MET A 69 -12.83 6.91 -38.19
C MET A 69 -13.09 8.39 -38.01
N VAL A 70 -12.28 9.22 -38.68
CA VAL A 70 -12.49 10.66 -38.82
C VAL A 70 -12.55 10.97 -40.32
N THR A 71 -13.73 11.33 -40.84
CA THR A 71 -13.92 11.61 -42.28
C THR A 71 -14.31 13.07 -42.51
N ASP A 72 -13.91 13.64 -43.66
CA ASP A 72 -14.19 15.03 -44.05
C ASP A 72 -15.69 15.30 -44.29
N GLY A 73 -16.52 14.26 -44.37
CA GLY A 73 -17.96 14.32 -44.61
C GLY A 73 -18.83 14.46 -43.34
N ARG A 74 -18.20 14.61 -42.17
CA ARG A 74 -18.86 14.80 -40.87
C ARG A 74 -18.60 16.21 -40.35
N GLU A 75 -19.62 16.84 -39.75
CA GLU A 75 -19.51 18.22 -39.24
C GLU A 75 -18.34 18.36 -38.27
N LYS A 76 -17.50 19.36 -38.50
CA LYS A 76 -16.39 19.71 -37.60
C LYS A 76 -16.95 19.95 -36.20
N GLY A 77 -16.60 19.08 -35.25
CA GLY A 77 -16.97 19.23 -33.84
C GLY A 77 -17.89 18.15 -33.26
N ARG A 78 -18.38 17.20 -34.07
CA ARG A 78 -19.10 16.00 -33.58
C ARG A 78 -18.42 14.73 -34.10
N GLN A 79 -17.69 14.04 -33.23
CA GLN A 79 -17.01 12.78 -33.52
C GLN A 79 -17.78 11.65 -32.80
N GLU A 80 -18.09 10.57 -33.51
CA GLU A 80 -18.84 9.42 -32.96
C GLU A 80 -18.13 8.10 -33.30
N TRP A 81 -18.23 7.12 -32.40
CA TRP A 81 -17.74 5.76 -32.63
C TRP A 81 -18.54 5.10 -33.76
N VAL A 82 -17.86 4.46 -34.72
CA VAL A 82 -18.53 3.72 -35.79
C VAL A 82 -17.93 2.33 -35.94
N LYS A 83 -18.80 1.34 -36.18
CA LYS A 83 -18.37 -0.02 -36.50
C LYS A 83 -17.89 -0.07 -37.95
N ALA A 84 -16.74 -0.68 -38.20
CA ALA A 84 -16.18 -0.84 -39.54
C ALA A 84 -15.48 -2.19 -39.66
N ASP A 85 -15.52 -2.77 -40.85
CA ASP A 85 -14.94 -4.09 -41.16
C ASP A 85 -13.82 -3.98 -42.19
N VAL A 86 -12.70 -4.63 -41.90
CA VAL A 86 -11.61 -4.87 -42.86
C VAL A 86 -12.06 -5.95 -43.83
N TYR A 87 -12.43 -5.56 -45.06
CA TYR A 87 -13.01 -6.49 -46.02
C TYR A 87 -12.01 -6.96 -47.10
N ARG A 88 -10.84 -6.30 -47.23
CA ARG A 88 -9.80 -6.70 -48.20
C ARG A 88 -8.39 -6.29 -47.77
N THR A 89 -7.42 -7.18 -47.94
CA THR A 89 -5.98 -6.89 -47.75
C THR A 89 -5.17 -7.34 -48.96
N GLU A 90 -4.27 -6.49 -49.46
CA GLU A 90 -3.40 -6.78 -50.61
C GLU A 90 -1.94 -6.43 -50.32
N GLU A 91 -1.02 -7.29 -50.73
CA GLU A 91 0.41 -7.09 -50.51
C GLU A 91 1.04 -6.25 -51.64
N SER A 92 1.92 -5.32 -51.29
CA SER A 92 2.63 -4.50 -52.28
C SER A 92 4.08 -4.29 -51.87
N ILE A 93 4.92 -3.91 -52.83
CA ILE A 93 6.34 -3.59 -52.62
C ILE A 93 6.54 -2.49 -51.55
N LYS A 94 5.53 -1.64 -51.31
CA LYS A 94 5.58 -0.53 -50.33
C LYS A 94 4.97 -0.88 -48.96
N GLY A 95 4.41 -2.09 -48.79
CA GLY A 95 3.72 -2.52 -47.58
C GLY A 95 2.37 -3.19 -47.85
N LEU A 96 1.61 -3.48 -46.78
CA LEU A 96 0.29 -4.09 -46.83
C LEU A 96 -0.79 -3.04 -47.07
N ARG A 97 -1.55 -3.17 -48.14
CA ARG A 97 -2.75 -2.37 -48.44
C ARG A 97 -3.94 -2.98 -47.70
N VAL A 98 -4.64 -2.18 -46.89
CA VAL A 98 -5.83 -2.59 -46.12
C VAL A 98 -7.02 -1.77 -46.58
N SER A 99 -8.11 -2.41 -46.97
CA SER A 99 -9.37 -1.76 -47.37
C SER A 99 -10.45 -2.04 -46.32
N VAL A 100 -11.11 -0.98 -45.88
CA VAL A 100 -12.04 -0.97 -44.75
C VAL A 100 -13.35 -0.34 -45.20
N ARG A 101 -14.48 -0.86 -44.69
CA ARG A 101 -15.82 -0.35 -44.97
C ARG A 101 -16.60 -0.12 -43.66
N GLU A 102 -17.33 0.99 -43.58
CA GLU A 102 -18.27 1.27 -42.48
C GLU A 102 -19.43 0.26 -42.45
N VAL A 103 -19.81 -0.22 -41.27
CA VAL A 103 -20.87 -1.22 -41.07
C VAL A 103 -22.06 -0.56 -40.39
N GLY A 104 -23.22 -0.58 -41.05
CA GLY A 104 -24.48 -0.06 -40.48
C GLY A 104 -24.64 1.46 -40.53
N GLY A 105 -23.84 2.15 -41.36
CA GLY A 105 -23.85 3.62 -41.52
C GLY A 105 -23.94 4.06 -42.99
N ARG A 106 -23.14 5.06 -43.39
CA ARG A 106 -23.14 5.66 -44.74
C ARG A 106 -22.43 4.81 -45.81
N ASN A 107 -21.95 3.62 -45.43
CA ASN A 107 -21.32 2.63 -46.31
C ASN A 107 -20.04 3.15 -46.99
N GLU A 108 -19.32 4.07 -46.32
CA GLU A 108 -18.09 4.67 -46.83
C GLU A 108 -16.93 3.65 -46.85
N GLU A 109 -16.07 3.73 -47.87
CA GLU A 109 -14.98 2.78 -48.12
C GLU A 109 -13.63 3.50 -48.23
N PHE A 110 -12.60 2.95 -47.58
CA PHE A 110 -11.27 3.55 -47.52
C PHE A 110 -10.15 2.53 -47.69
N THR A 111 -9.04 2.94 -48.29
CA THR A 111 -7.85 2.12 -48.52
C THR A 111 -6.60 2.75 -47.91
N VAL A 112 -5.85 2.00 -47.10
CA VAL A 112 -4.67 2.46 -46.35
C VAL A 112 -3.44 1.59 -46.63
N MET A 113 -2.25 2.17 -46.70
CA MET A 113 -0.97 1.47 -46.90
C MET A 113 -0.17 1.38 -45.59
N VAL A 114 0.15 0.16 -45.14
CA VAL A 114 0.91 -0.13 -43.91
C VAL A 114 2.33 -0.63 -44.26
N PRO A 115 3.40 0.16 -44.03
CA PRO A 115 4.77 -0.21 -44.40
C PRO A 115 5.36 -1.33 -43.51
N HIS A 116 6.29 -2.13 -44.06
CA HIS A 116 6.87 -3.31 -43.39
C HIS A 116 7.99 -3.05 -42.37
N GLN A 117 8.57 -1.84 -42.31
CA GLN A 117 9.64 -1.51 -41.35
C GLN A 117 9.41 -0.15 -40.67
N THR A 118 9.28 -0.15 -39.35
CA THR A 118 9.41 1.06 -38.51
C THR A 118 10.88 1.24 -38.13
N ARG A 119 11.64 2.00 -38.92
CA ARG A 119 12.91 2.59 -38.46
C ARG A 119 12.58 3.88 -37.70
N ALA A 120 13.15 4.02 -36.51
CA ALA A 120 13.14 5.28 -35.77
C ALA A 120 13.89 6.34 -36.58
N SER A 121 13.15 7.19 -37.30
CA SER A 121 13.64 8.47 -37.80
C SER A 121 12.48 9.46 -37.77
N ASN A 122 12.76 10.69 -37.33
CA ASN A 122 11.82 11.82 -37.28
C ASN A 122 11.47 12.34 -38.69
N ALA A 123 10.97 11.47 -39.57
CA ALA A 123 10.39 11.84 -40.84
C ALA A 123 8.86 11.93 -40.67
N VAL A 124 8.35 13.16 -40.56
CA VAL A 124 6.92 13.45 -40.70
C VAL A 124 6.53 13.15 -42.15
N HIS A 125 6.13 11.92 -42.42
CA HIS A 125 5.46 11.58 -43.67
C HIS A 125 3.98 11.92 -43.54
N LYS A 126 3.46 12.71 -44.49
CA LYS A 126 2.02 13.01 -44.61
C LYS A 126 1.25 11.69 -44.63
N GLY A 127 0.61 11.32 -43.53
CA GLY A 127 -0.33 10.21 -43.50
C GLY A 127 -0.57 9.50 -42.17
N PHE A 128 0.34 9.55 -41.19
CA PHE A 128 0.13 8.85 -39.90
C PHE A 128 0.80 9.57 -38.73
N ARG A 129 0.08 9.70 -37.61
CA ARG A 129 0.64 10.05 -36.30
C ARG A 129 0.07 9.05 -35.29
N LEU A 130 0.92 8.18 -34.75
CA LEU A 130 0.58 7.33 -33.62
C LEU A 130 0.51 8.24 -32.39
N VAL A 131 -0.63 8.30 -31.70
CA VAL A 131 -0.79 9.10 -30.48
C VAL A 131 -1.32 8.17 -29.39
N GLU A 132 -0.56 7.99 -28.30
CA GLU A 132 -0.95 7.13 -27.17
C GLU A 132 -2.02 7.76 -26.25
N LYS A 133 -2.37 9.04 -26.45
CA LYS A 133 -3.45 9.78 -25.75
C LYS A 133 -4.10 10.80 -26.68
N ALA A 134 -5.41 11.06 -26.52
CA ALA A 134 -6.15 12.05 -27.30
C ALA A 134 -5.55 13.47 -27.15
N PRO A 135 -5.51 14.33 -28.20
CA PRO A 135 -5.19 15.74 -28.04
C PRO A 135 -6.39 16.47 -27.43
N LEU A 136 -6.22 17.03 -26.23
CA LEU A 136 -7.15 18.01 -25.66
C LEU A 136 -6.96 19.35 -26.38
N GLU A 137 -7.95 19.77 -27.18
CA GLU A 137 -8.17 21.19 -27.47
C GLU A 137 -9.36 21.66 -26.63
N GLN A 138 -9.09 22.52 -25.64
CA GLN A 138 -10.11 23.25 -24.89
C GLN A 138 -10.61 24.43 -25.73
N PRO A 139 -11.93 24.68 -25.82
CA PRO A 139 -12.42 26.00 -26.18
C PRO A 139 -12.40 26.89 -24.92
N VAL A 140 -11.72 28.02 -25.02
CA VAL A 140 -11.76 29.09 -24.03
C VAL A 140 -13.17 29.68 -24.01
N GLY A 141 -13.87 29.51 -22.88
CA GLY A 141 -15.07 30.24 -22.51
C GLY A 141 -15.10 30.40 -21.00
N LYS A 142 -14.84 31.61 -20.51
CA LYS A 142 -15.06 31.99 -19.11
C LYS A 142 -16.54 31.92 -18.78
N HIS A 143 -16.93 31.19 -17.73
CA HIS A 143 -17.79 31.71 -16.66
C HIS A 143 -17.62 30.90 -15.36
N ASP A 144 -17.88 31.62 -14.28
CA ASP A 144 -17.57 31.44 -12.86
C ASP A 144 -18.47 30.38 -12.19
N GLY A 145 -17.89 29.56 -11.31
CA GLY A 145 -18.54 28.48 -10.56
C GLY A 145 -17.73 27.19 -10.62
N SER A 146 -16.99 26.87 -9.56
CA SER A 146 -16.32 25.57 -9.47
C SER A 146 -17.37 24.46 -9.46
N THR A 147 -17.24 23.48 -10.34
CA THR A 147 -18.09 22.27 -10.35
C THR A 147 -17.24 21.06 -10.02
N THR A 148 -17.83 20.08 -9.34
CA THR A 148 -17.23 18.78 -9.06
C THR A 148 -17.82 17.71 -9.95
N GLU A 149 -16.97 16.97 -10.64
CA GLU A 149 -17.38 15.89 -11.54
C GLU A 149 -17.64 14.61 -10.74
N VAL A 150 -18.85 14.05 -10.83
CA VAL A 150 -19.30 12.92 -10.02
C VAL A 150 -19.92 11.82 -10.89
N VAL A 151 -19.70 10.57 -10.51
CA VAL A 151 -20.38 9.38 -11.07
C VAL A 151 -21.05 8.61 -9.94
N PHE A 152 -22.35 8.32 -10.09
CA PHE A 152 -23.12 7.48 -9.16
C PHE A 152 -23.09 6.03 -9.64
N GLU A 153 -22.69 5.12 -8.74
CA GLU A 153 -22.68 3.67 -8.97
C GLU A 153 -23.59 2.98 -7.96
N CYS A 154 -24.50 2.13 -8.45
CA CYS A 154 -25.43 1.38 -7.62
C CYS A 154 -25.38 -0.12 -7.97
N HIS A 155 -25.14 -0.97 -6.97
CA HIS A 155 -25.35 -2.42 -7.09
C HIS A 155 -26.84 -2.72 -6.86
N CYS A 156 -27.55 -3.18 -7.89
CA CYS A 156 -28.99 -3.44 -7.83
C CYS A 156 -29.36 -4.73 -8.57
N GLU A 157 -29.63 -5.79 -7.81
CA GLU A 157 -30.09 -7.10 -8.33
C GLU A 157 -31.62 -7.21 -8.43
N ARG A 158 -32.36 -6.19 -7.97
CA ARG A 158 -33.82 -6.20 -7.92
C ARG A 158 -34.50 -5.99 -9.27
N THR A 159 -33.77 -5.52 -10.27
CA THR A 159 -34.33 -5.17 -11.58
C THR A 159 -34.68 -6.42 -12.39
N ARG A 160 -35.74 -6.31 -13.18
CA ARG A 160 -36.14 -7.27 -14.22
C ARG A 160 -35.85 -6.67 -15.60
N PRO A 161 -35.79 -7.50 -16.67
CA PRO A 161 -35.69 -6.98 -18.02
C PRO A 161 -36.82 -5.98 -18.32
N GLY A 162 -36.45 -4.76 -18.70
CA GLY A 162 -37.39 -3.65 -18.94
C GLY A 162 -37.49 -2.64 -17.80
N ASP A 163 -36.92 -2.92 -16.62
CA ASP A 163 -36.81 -1.94 -15.54
C ASP A 163 -35.63 -0.98 -15.79
N GLU A 164 -35.77 0.27 -15.36
CA GLU A 164 -34.72 1.30 -15.41
C GLU A 164 -34.36 1.75 -13.99
N LEU A 165 -33.08 1.92 -13.69
CA LEU A 165 -32.63 2.51 -12.43
C LEU A 165 -32.22 3.97 -12.65
N SER A 166 -32.65 4.87 -11.77
CA SER A 166 -32.30 6.29 -11.82
C SER A 166 -31.93 6.81 -10.43
N VAL A 167 -31.21 7.93 -10.37
CA VAL A 167 -30.90 8.67 -9.15
C VAL A 167 -31.54 10.04 -9.17
N VAL A 168 -32.11 10.46 -8.05
CA VAL A 168 -32.75 11.77 -7.89
C VAL A 168 -32.31 12.38 -6.56
N GLY A 169 -32.17 13.70 -6.50
CA GLY A 169 -31.61 14.39 -5.34
C GLY A 169 -31.94 15.87 -5.27
N VAL A 170 -31.34 16.55 -4.31
CA VAL A 170 -31.68 17.94 -3.93
C VAL A 170 -31.23 18.99 -4.94
N VAL A 171 -30.20 18.69 -5.74
CA VAL A 171 -29.60 19.60 -6.72
C VAL A 171 -30.32 19.54 -8.08
N ASP A 172 -30.16 20.60 -8.88
CA ASP A 172 -30.80 20.69 -10.20
C ASP A 172 -30.37 19.55 -11.13
N GLU A 173 -29.10 19.18 -11.08
CA GLU A 173 -28.51 18.12 -11.90
C GLU A 173 -29.02 16.72 -11.52
N LEU A 174 -29.62 16.58 -10.34
CA LEU A 174 -30.31 15.37 -9.88
C LEU A 174 -31.84 15.56 -9.82
N GLY A 175 -32.37 16.59 -10.48
CA GLY A 175 -33.80 16.76 -10.68
C GLY A 175 -34.59 17.39 -9.54
N LYS A 176 -33.97 17.91 -8.47
CA LYS A 176 -34.67 18.55 -7.32
C LYS A 176 -35.82 17.70 -6.75
N TRP A 177 -35.57 16.41 -6.53
CA TRP A 177 -36.55 15.43 -6.05
C TRP A 177 -37.74 15.16 -7.00
N ASP A 178 -37.71 15.67 -8.24
CA ASP A 178 -38.67 15.35 -9.30
C ASP A 178 -38.21 14.09 -10.05
N VAL A 179 -38.93 12.99 -9.85
CA VAL A 179 -38.62 11.67 -10.47
C VAL A 179 -38.63 11.74 -11.99
N THR A 180 -39.42 12.63 -12.59
CA THR A 180 -39.48 12.79 -14.06
C THR A 180 -38.18 13.38 -14.64
N LYS A 181 -37.35 13.96 -13.77
CA LYS A 181 -36.04 14.54 -14.09
C LYS A 181 -34.89 13.75 -13.47
N ALA A 182 -35.17 12.54 -12.98
CA ALA A 182 -34.15 11.69 -12.39
C ALA A 182 -33.05 11.39 -13.43
N LEU A 183 -31.81 11.32 -12.96
CA LEU A 183 -30.66 10.97 -13.76
C LEU A 183 -30.66 9.46 -14.01
N PRO A 184 -30.78 8.98 -15.26
CA PRO A 184 -30.77 7.56 -15.54
C PRO A 184 -29.39 6.94 -15.34
N LEU A 185 -29.36 5.71 -14.85
CA LEU A 185 -28.15 4.89 -14.77
C LEU A 185 -28.15 3.86 -15.91
N ASP A 186 -26.98 3.64 -16.49
CA ASP A 186 -26.71 2.59 -17.46
C ASP A 186 -26.48 1.25 -16.74
N GLY A 187 -27.23 0.23 -17.15
CA GLY A 187 -27.17 -1.14 -16.61
C GLY A 187 -26.35 -2.11 -17.46
N SER A 188 -25.53 -1.63 -18.40
CA SER A 188 -24.75 -2.50 -19.30
C SER A 188 -23.75 -3.41 -18.55
N ALA A 189 -23.41 -3.07 -17.31
CA ALA A 189 -22.55 -3.82 -16.39
C ALA A 189 -23.33 -4.56 -15.28
N TYR A 190 -24.59 -4.92 -15.53
CA TYR A 190 -25.48 -5.58 -14.56
C TYR A 190 -24.78 -6.70 -13.73
N PRO A 191 -24.93 -6.74 -12.38
CA PRO A 191 -25.88 -5.98 -11.55
C PRO A 191 -25.42 -4.57 -11.13
N ILE A 192 -24.35 -4.05 -11.73
CA ILE A 192 -23.85 -2.69 -11.46
C ILE A 192 -24.48 -1.71 -12.46
N TRP A 193 -25.04 -0.64 -11.92
CA TRP A 193 -25.64 0.46 -12.66
C TRP A 193 -24.82 1.74 -12.45
N ARG A 194 -24.59 2.51 -13.52
CA ARG A 194 -23.73 3.71 -13.47
C ARG A 194 -24.34 4.92 -14.16
N SER A 195 -24.25 6.10 -13.55
CA SER A 195 -24.63 7.33 -14.24
C SER A 195 -23.59 7.75 -15.28
N ALA A 196 -23.99 8.60 -16.21
CA ALA A 196 -23.02 9.44 -16.92
C ALA A 196 -22.30 10.37 -15.94
N LEU A 197 -21.20 10.98 -16.39
CA LEU A 197 -20.50 12.02 -15.63
C LEU A 197 -21.44 13.22 -15.40
N VAL A 198 -21.59 13.63 -14.14
CA VAL A 198 -22.42 14.80 -13.78
C VAL A 198 -21.58 15.83 -13.06
N CYS A 199 -21.68 17.08 -13.49
CA CYS A 199 -21.02 18.21 -12.85
C CYS A 199 -21.93 18.79 -11.77
N LEU A 200 -21.62 18.56 -10.50
CA LEU A 200 -22.37 19.12 -9.38
C LEU A 200 -21.76 20.45 -8.94
N PRO A 201 -22.55 21.44 -8.49
CA PRO A 201 -22.02 22.73 -8.07
C PRO A 201 -21.16 22.57 -6.80
N ALA A 202 -19.96 23.16 -6.79
CA ALA A 202 -19.18 23.38 -5.59
C ALA A 202 -19.41 24.82 -5.07
N PRO A 203 -19.35 25.07 -3.74
CA PRO A 203 -19.00 24.14 -2.66
C PRO A 203 -20.27 23.58 -1.99
N VAL A 204 -20.83 22.49 -2.51
CA VAL A 204 -21.86 21.75 -1.77
C VAL A 204 -21.15 20.73 -0.89
N HIS A 205 -21.07 21.01 0.42
CA HIS A 205 -20.41 20.14 1.41
C HIS A 205 -21.10 18.78 1.55
N SER A 206 -22.39 18.67 1.21
CA SER A 206 -23.09 17.40 1.10
C SER A 206 -24.29 17.47 0.16
N VAL A 207 -24.45 16.43 -0.67
CA VAL A 207 -25.57 16.29 -1.61
C VAL A 207 -26.48 15.16 -1.13
N GLU A 208 -27.75 15.47 -0.92
CA GLU A 208 -28.77 14.46 -0.65
C GLU A 208 -29.34 13.86 -1.94
N PHE A 209 -29.48 12.54 -1.96
CA PHE A 209 -30.01 11.79 -3.10
C PHE A 209 -30.65 10.46 -2.68
N LYS A 210 -31.34 9.80 -3.61
CA LYS A 210 -31.90 8.46 -3.47
C LYS A 210 -32.06 7.79 -4.83
N PHE A 211 -32.00 6.46 -4.87
CA PHE A 211 -32.27 5.71 -6.09
C PHE A 211 -33.77 5.42 -6.24
N VAL A 212 -34.22 5.37 -7.49
CA VAL A 212 -35.59 5.04 -7.88
C VAL A 212 -35.57 4.04 -9.03
N LEU A 213 -36.36 2.98 -8.90
CA LEU A 213 -36.62 1.99 -9.93
C LEU A 213 -37.86 2.41 -10.70
N ARG A 214 -37.74 2.44 -12.02
CA ARG A 214 -38.87 2.49 -12.92
C ARG A 214 -39.16 1.07 -13.37
N LEU A 215 -40.34 0.57 -13.03
CA LEU A 215 -40.78 -0.76 -13.44
C LEU A 215 -41.20 -0.74 -14.90
N GLY A 216 -41.03 -1.87 -15.60
CA GLY A 216 -41.43 -1.99 -17.01
C GLY A 216 -42.92 -1.75 -17.30
N ASP A 217 -43.78 -1.73 -16.28
CA ASP A 217 -45.21 -1.37 -16.36
C ASP A 217 -45.48 0.14 -16.21
N GLY A 218 -44.42 0.94 -16.02
CA GLY A 218 -44.50 2.40 -15.84
C GLY A 218 -44.64 2.85 -14.38
N GLY A 219 -44.68 1.93 -13.41
CA GLY A 219 -44.65 2.25 -11.98
C GLY A 219 -43.27 2.69 -11.49
N TRP A 220 -43.23 3.30 -10.29
CA TRP A 220 -41.99 3.71 -9.63
C TRP A 220 -41.85 3.09 -8.24
N GLU A 221 -40.67 2.57 -7.92
CA GLU A 221 -40.30 2.09 -6.59
C GLU A 221 -39.08 2.82 -6.06
N TRP A 222 -39.20 3.41 -4.87
CA TRP A 222 -38.06 4.02 -4.17
C TRP A 222 -37.29 3.00 -3.34
N GLU A 223 -36.04 3.30 -3.03
CA GLU A 223 -35.30 2.57 -2.00
C GLU A 223 -36.06 2.55 -0.66
N ARG A 224 -36.09 1.38 -0.02
CA ARG A 224 -37.00 1.05 1.08
C ARG A 224 -36.55 1.55 2.45
N PHE A 225 -35.31 1.97 2.62
CA PHE A 225 -34.85 2.51 3.89
C PHE A 225 -35.38 3.93 4.16
N ARG A 226 -35.44 4.30 5.45
CA ARG A 226 -35.94 5.60 5.91
C ARG A 226 -34.91 6.72 5.69
N GLY A 227 -35.38 7.85 5.16
CA GLY A 227 -34.56 9.03 4.87
C GLY A 227 -33.85 8.96 3.51
N ASN A 228 -32.91 9.89 3.31
CA ASN A 228 -32.12 10.06 2.08
C ASN A 228 -30.68 9.55 2.28
N ARG A 229 -29.98 9.32 1.18
CA ARG A 229 -28.51 9.19 1.15
C ARG A 229 -27.91 10.58 1.16
N GLU A 230 -26.75 10.71 1.78
CA GLU A 230 -25.96 11.94 1.79
C GLU A 230 -24.54 11.61 1.34
N ALA A 231 -24.03 12.29 0.32
CA ALA A 231 -22.66 12.17 -0.17
C ALA A 231 -21.87 13.45 0.10
N THR A 232 -20.75 13.35 0.80
CA THR A 232 -19.81 14.45 1.01
C THR A 232 -18.87 14.54 -0.20
N LEU A 233 -18.92 15.65 -0.92
CA LEU A 233 -18.09 15.90 -2.10
C LEU A 233 -16.91 16.79 -1.69
N LEU A 234 -15.68 16.34 -1.96
CA LEU A 234 -14.48 17.14 -1.74
C LEU A 234 -14.22 18.02 -2.97
N SER A 235 -13.85 19.28 -2.76
CA SER A 235 -13.60 20.26 -3.84
C SER A 235 -12.57 19.71 -4.83
N SER A 236 -12.93 19.67 -6.11
CA SER A 236 -12.15 19.03 -7.16
C SER A 236 -11.18 19.99 -7.84
N ASP A 237 -9.88 19.71 -7.74
CA ASP A 237 -8.83 20.24 -8.63
C ASP A 237 -8.86 19.57 -10.03
N GLY A 238 -10.05 19.32 -10.59
CA GLY A 238 -10.25 18.57 -11.84
C GLY A 238 -10.24 17.04 -11.69
N ARG A 239 -10.67 16.52 -10.52
CA ARG A 239 -10.83 15.09 -10.23
C ARG A 239 -12.29 14.66 -10.37
N VAL A 240 -12.51 13.42 -10.85
CA VAL A 240 -13.83 12.77 -10.84
C VAL A 240 -13.97 11.93 -9.56
N THR A 241 -15.11 12.05 -8.89
CA THR A 241 -15.43 11.34 -7.65
C THR A 241 -16.49 10.26 -7.91
N PHE A 242 -16.26 9.03 -7.43
CA PHE A 242 -17.25 7.95 -7.48
C PHE A 242 -18.02 7.85 -6.16
N VAL A 243 -19.35 7.83 -6.25
CA VAL A 243 -20.25 7.55 -5.12
C VAL A 243 -20.84 6.15 -5.30
N LYS A 244 -20.35 5.18 -4.51
CA LYS A 244 -20.76 3.77 -4.61
C LYS A 244 -21.77 3.37 -3.55
N CYS A 245 -22.88 2.77 -3.97
CA CYS A 245 -24.00 2.36 -3.12
C CYS A 245 -24.51 0.95 -3.50
N ALA A 246 -25.27 0.33 -2.59
CA ALA A 246 -26.08 -0.85 -2.88
C ALA A 246 -27.57 -0.50 -2.70
N PHE A 247 -28.42 -0.90 -3.64
CA PHE A 247 -29.85 -0.58 -3.62
C PHE A 247 -30.52 -1.18 -2.38
N ASP A 248 -31.37 -0.41 -1.70
CA ASP A 248 -32.05 -0.76 -0.43
C ASP A 248 -31.16 -0.93 0.82
N ASP A 249 -29.85 -1.04 0.67
CA ASP A 249 -28.91 -1.02 1.81
C ASP A 249 -28.33 0.38 1.98
N LYS A 250 -28.68 1.03 3.11
CA LYS A 250 -28.15 2.36 3.39
C LYS A 250 -26.63 2.33 3.53
N GLY A 251 -26.06 1.24 4.09
CA GLY A 251 -24.63 0.92 4.14
C GLY A 251 -23.70 2.05 4.58
N GLN A 252 -22.38 1.81 4.49
CA GLN A 252 -21.38 2.88 4.50
C GLN A 252 -21.08 3.21 3.03
N GLN A 253 -21.35 4.45 2.60
CA GLN A 253 -21.03 4.88 1.24
C GLN A 253 -19.51 5.00 1.10
N SER A 254 -18.95 4.49 0.00
CA SER A 254 -17.53 4.71 -0.31
C SER A 254 -17.41 5.81 -1.36
N VAL A 255 -16.69 6.87 -1.00
CA VAL A 255 -16.29 7.95 -1.89
C VAL A 255 -14.86 7.66 -2.31
N LEU A 256 -14.64 7.35 -3.59
CA LEU A 256 -13.30 7.14 -4.14
C LEU A 256 -12.92 8.33 -5.02
N ASP A 257 -11.90 9.07 -4.60
CA ASP A 257 -11.19 10.02 -5.46
C ASP A 257 -10.27 9.24 -6.41
N ILE A 258 -10.33 9.55 -7.71
CA ILE A 258 -9.54 8.87 -8.77
C ILE A 258 -8.03 9.12 -8.66
N ASP A 259 -7.56 9.91 -7.69
CA ASP A 259 -6.14 10.26 -7.57
C ASP A 259 -5.34 9.36 -6.62
N GLN A 260 -5.78 8.11 -6.40
CA GLN A 260 -4.80 7.09 -6.02
C GLN A 260 -3.89 6.84 -7.22
N PRO A 261 -2.56 6.94 -7.08
CA PRO A 261 -1.64 6.66 -8.18
C PRO A 261 -1.96 5.27 -8.73
N ARG A 262 -2.26 5.14 -10.02
CA ARG A 262 -2.58 3.85 -10.61
C ARG A 262 -1.30 3.16 -11.04
N LEU A 263 -1.02 2.00 -10.46
CA LEU A 263 0.20 1.23 -10.67
C LEU A 263 0.39 0.85 -12.14
N PHE A 264 -0.70 0.55 -12.86
CA PHE A 264 -0.65 0.20 -14.27
C PHE A 264 -1.15 1.30 -15.21
N GLN A 265 -1.66 2.40 -14.66
CA GLN A 265 -2.31 3.49 -15.42
C GLN A 265 -3.41 2.96 -16.36
N LEU A 266 -4.12 1.92 -15.93
CA LEU A 266 -5.19 1.27 -16.67
C LEU A 266 -6.56 1.81 -16.19
N PRO A 267 -7.64 1.59 -16.95
CA PRO A 267 -9.00 1.75 -16.41
C PRO A 267 -9.14 0.96 -15.10
N GLN A 268 -9.83 1.54 -14.11
CA GLN A 268 -9.84 1.02 -12.74
C GLN A 268 -10.39 -0.42 -12.67
N GLU A 269 -11.34 -0.76 -13.52
CA GLU A 269 -11.93 -2.11 -13.60
C GLU A 269 -10.87 -3.15 -14.00
N VAL A 270 -10.04 -2.82 -14.98
CA VAL A 270 -8.95 -3.69 -15.46
C VAL A 270 -7.85 -3.81 -14.40
N GLU A 271 -7.59 -2.73 -13.66
CA GLU A 271 -6.60 -2.74 -12.59
C GLU A 271 -7.04 -3.58 -11.40
N LEU A 272 -8.34 -3.53 -11.05
CA LEU A 272 -8.96 -4.40 -10.04
C LEU A 272 -8.86 -5.87 -10.41
N GLU A 273 -9.15 -6.23 -11.67
CA GLU A 273 -8.96 -7.60 -12.16
C GLU A 273 -7.49 -8.03 -12.10
N LEU A 274 -6.56 -7.14 -12.48
CA LEU A 274 -5.14 -7.40 -12.35
C LEU A 274 -4.71 -7.61 -10.89
N TYR A 275 -5.25 -6.83 -9.95
CA TYR A 275 -4.99 -7.05 -8.52
C TYR A 275 -5.48 -8.41 -8.04
N GLN A 276 -6.64 -8.88 -8.49
CA GLN A 276 -7.11 -10.23 -8.19
C GLN A 276 -6.14 -11.31 -8.74
N LEU A 277 -5.56 -11.09 -9.92
CA LEU A 277 -4.57 -11.99 -10.52
C LEU A 277 -3.20 -11.94 -9.84
N LEU A 278 -2.85 -10.82 -9.22
CA LEU A 278 -1.62 -10.66 -8.45
C LEU A 278 -1.66 -11.42 -7.12
N GLY A 279 -2.85 -11.86 -6.69
CA GLY A 279 -3.08 -12.66 -5.50
C GLY A 279 -3.33 -11.81 -4.26
N ASN A 280 -3.61 -12.49 -3.14
CA ASN A 280 -4.06 -11.84 -1.90
C ASN A 280 -2.99 -10.94 -1.25
N ASP A 281 -1.71 -11.18 -1.55
CA ASP A 281 -0.61 -10.35 -1.08
C ASP A 281 -0.06 -9.53 -2.25
N LEU A 282 -0.41 -8.26 -2.25
CA LEU A 282 -0.06 -7.34 -3.31
C LEU A 282 1.47 -7.19 -3.47
N ALA A 283 2.22 -7.14 -2.37
CA ALA A 283 3.67 -6.98 -2.43
C ALA A 283 4.35 -8.20 -3.07
N ILE A 284 3.91 -9.42 -2.73
CA ILE A 284 4.36 -10.66 -3.38
C ILE A 284 3.95 -10.68 -4.84
N GLY A 285 2.70 -10.38 -5.14
CA GLY A 285 2.15 -10.35 -6.49
C GLY A 285 2.96 -9.44 -7.40
N LEU A 286 3.22 -8.22 -6.95
CA LEU A 286 4.01 -7.23 -7.68
C LEU A 286 5.48 -7.62 -7.81
N ALA A 287 6.09 -8.19 -6.76
CA ALA A 287 7.45 -8.70 -6.84
C ALA A 287 7.57 -9.83 -7.87
N ARG A 288 6.59 -10.73 -7.93
CA ARG A 288 6.52 -11.82 -8.92
C ARG A 288 6.31 -11.27 -10.33
N PHE A 289 5.34 -10.36 -10.50
CA PHE A 289 5.05 -9.74 -11.80
C PHE A 289 6.27 -8.99 -12.35
N ARG A 290 6.96 -8.23 -11.49
CA ARG A 290 8.21 -7.51 -11.82
C ARG A 290 9.34 -8.43 -12.30
N ARG A 291 9.41 -9.66 -11.80
CA ARG A 291 10.49 -10.62 -12.13
C ARG A 291 10.17 -11.55 -13.30
N THR A 292 8.89 -11.79 -13.59
CA THR A 292 8.46 -12.84 -14.54
C THR A 292 8.37 -12.36 -15.99
N CYS A 293 8.14 -11.07 -16.24
CA CYS A 293 8.08 -10.55 -17.61
C CYS A 293 8.67 -9.13 -17.74
N ARG A 294 9.16 -8.80 -18.95
CA ARG A 294 9.75 -7.49 -19.24
C ARG A 294 8.77 -6.34 -19.02
N MET A 295 7.50 -6.52 -19.38
CA MET A 295 6.47 -5.50 -19.17
C MET A 295 6.18 -5.27 -17.69
N GLY A 296 6.10 -6.33 -16.88
CA GLY A 296 5.95 -6.20 -15.44
C GLY A 296 7.16 -5.53 -14.79
N ASN A 297 8.36 -5.83 -15.28
CA ASN A 297 9.57 -5.12 -14.85
C ASN A 297 9.49 -3.60 -15.12
N LEU A 298 9.14 -3.23 -16.35
CA LEU A 298 9.01 -1.83 -16.77
C LEU A 298 7.92 -1.10 -15.99
N ARG A 299 6.74 -1.71 -15.82
CA ARG A 299 5.61 -1.08 -15.14
C ARG A 299 5.85 -0.93 -13.64
N VAL A 300 6.27 -1.98 -12.95
CA VAL A 300 6.47 -1.92 -11.49
C VAL A 300 7.68 -1.06 -11.13
N SER A 301 8.69 -0.99 -12.00
CA SER A 301 9.88 -0.17 -11.75
C SER A 301 9.72 1.29 -12.23
N ASP A 302 8.56 1.67 -12.75
CA ASP A 302 8.25 3.04 -13.18
C ASP A 302 8.22 4.01 -11.98
N PRO A 303 8.66 5.28 -12.13
CA PRO A 303 8.58 6.27 -11.06
C PRO A 303 7.17 6.47 -10.49
N ALA A 304 6.11 6.39 -11.32
CA ALA A 304 4.74 6.49 -10.85
C ALA A 304 4.35 5.31 -9.95
N SER A 305 4.85 4.11 -10.25
CA SER A 305 4.70 2.92 -9.41
C SER A 305 5.44 3.06 -8.08
N GLY A 306 6.61 3.72 -8.08
CA GLY A 306 7.30 4.11 -6.85
C GLY A 306 6.44 5.03 -5.99
N ALA A 307 5.84 6.07 -6.58
CA ALA A 307 4.93 6.98 -5.87
C ALA A 307 3.66 6.26 -5.34
N TYR A 308 3.11 5.32 -6.10
CA TYR A 308 2.02 4.46 -5.64
C TYR A 308 2.41 3.66 -4.41
N LEU A 309 3.50 2.90 -4.48
CA LEU A 309 3.96 2.04 -3.39
C LEU A 309 4.23 2.85 -2.12
N ARG A 310 4.79 4.06 -2.26
CA ARG A 310 4.97 4.98 -1.14
C ARG A 310 3.65 5.40 -0.50
N THR A 311 2.66 5.72 -1.32
CA THR A 311 1.31 6.07 -0.85
C THR A 311 0.67 4.90 -0.10
N GLN A 312 0.78 3.69 -0.65
CA GLN A 312 0.29 2.47 -0.01
C GLN A 312 1.00 2.19 1.32
N ILE A 313 2.33 2.30 1.37
CA ILE A 313 3.10 2.14 2.62
C ILE A 313 2.65 3.15 3.67
N ASN A 314 2.48 4.41 3.30
CA ASN A 314 1.99 5.44 4.23
C ASN A 314 0.58 5.13 4.74
N GLN A 315 -0.31 4.61 3.89
CA GLN A 315 -1.63 4.15 4.30
C GLN A 315 -1.55 2.94 5.25
N GLN A 316 -0.66 1.98 5.00
CA GLN A 316 -0.41 0.84 5.89
C GLN A 316 0.11 1.28 7.26
N LEU A 317 1.03 2.25 7.31
CA LEU A 317 1.52 2.84 8.56
C LEU A 317 0.39 3.54 9.32
N ALA A 318 -0.41 4.36 8.64
CA ALA A 318 -1.54 5.06 9.24
C ALA A 318 -2.60 4.08 9.78
N ALA A 319 -2.95 3.03 9.03
CA ALA A 319 -3.88 1.99 9.45
C ALA A 319 -3.43 1.24 10.71
N LYS A 320 -2.11 1.18 10.95
CA LYS A 320 -1.50 0.59 12.16
C LYS A 320 -1.30 1.59 13.30
N GLY A 321 -1.83 2.80 13.17
CA GLY A 321 -1.70 3.86 14.18
C GLY A 321 -0.27 4.41 14.32
N LEU A 322 0.58 4.23 13.32
CA LEU A 322 1.98 4.66 13.34
C LEU A 322 2.17 6.09 12.78
N GLU A 323 1.08 6.78 12.46
CA GLU A 323 1.12 8.15 11.95
C GLU A 323 1.84 9.08 12.95
N GLY A 324 2.89 9.76 12.47
CA GLY A 324 3.72 10.63 13.31
C GLY A 324 4.68 9.89 14.26
N ILE A 325 4.68 8.55 14.29
CA ILE A 325 5.67 7.73 14.99
C ILE A 325 6.72 7.20 14.03
N ILE A 326 6.28 6.62 12.92
CA ILE A 326 7.14 6.04 11.89
C ILE A 326 6.78 6.66 10.56
N ALA A 327 7.78 7.09 9.80
CA ALA A 327 7.62 7.65 8.48
C ALA A 327 8.54 6.95 7.48
N LEU A 328 8.14 6.96 6.21
CA LEU A 328 8.98 6.49 5.13
C LEU A 328 10.02 7.55 4.76
N SER A 329 11.31 7.20 4.75
CA SER A 329 12.35 8.14 4.35
C SER A 329 12.19 8.55 2.88
N PRO A 330 12.37 9.85 2.54
CA PRO A 330 12.36 10.31 1.16
C PRO A 330 13.48 9.68 0.31
N ASP A 331 14.55 9.19 0.92
CA ASP A 331 15.69 8.60 0.22
C ASP A 331 15.46 7.12 -0.14
N LEU A 332 14.45 6.47 0.45
CA LEU A 332 14.07 5.10 0.08
C LEU A 332 13.31 5.11 -1.25
N THR A 333 14.08 4.95 -2.33
CA THR A 333 13.61 5.02 -3.73
C THR A 333 13.64 3.68 -4.45
N SER A 334 14.37 2.70 -3.91
CA SER A 334 14.47 1.35 -4.51
C SER A 334 13.12 0.64 -4.47
N ILE A 335 12.55 0.38 -5.65
CA ILE A 335 11.29 -0.38 -5.81
C ILE A 335 11.37 -1.76 -5.14
N ALA A 336 12.52 -2.41 -5.20
CA ALA A 336 12.70 -3.71 -4.54
C ALA A 336 12.57 -3.60 -3.02
N LEU A 337 13.16 -2.57 -2.42
CA LEU A 337 13.08 -2.33 -0.98
C LEU A 337 11.69 -1.81 -0.58
N LEU A 338 11.04 -0.98 -1.40
CA LEU A 338 9.66 -0.54 -1.16
C LEU A 338 8.69 -1.72 -1.15
N LEU A 339 8.83 -2.67 -2.08
CA LEU A 339 8.03 -3.90 -2.07
C LEU A 339 8.29 -4.76 -0.83
N GLN A 340 9.55 -4.90 -0.42
CA GLN A 340 9.90 -5.61 0.83
C GLN A 340 9.30 -4.92 2.06
N LEU A 341 9.42 -3.59 2.13
CA LEU A 341 8.90 -2.81 3.24
C LEU A 341 7.36 -2.88 3.31
N SER A 342 6.67 -2.81 2.17
CA SER A 342 5.21 -2.97 2.14
C SER A 342 4.79 -4.34 2.67
N TYR A 343 5.50 -5.41 2.28
CA TYR A 343 5.27 -6.75 2.85
C TYR A 343 5.53 -6.79 4.35
N PHE A 344 6.67 -6.25 4.81
CA PHE A 344 7.04 -6.24 6.22
C PHE A 344 6.07 -5.42 7.08
N ILE A 345 5.55 -4.31 6.60
CA ILE A 345 4.56 -3.55 7.36
C ILE A 345 3.27 -4.36 7.42
N ASP A 346 2.74 -4.86 6.30
CA ASP A 346 1.49 -5.61 6.25
C ASP A 346 1.49 -6.83 7.20
N HIS A 347 2.61 -7.55 7.26
CA HIS A 347 2.77 -8.79 8.04
C HIS A 347 3.39 -8.59 9.45
N SER A 348 3.53 -7.34 9.90
CA SER A 348 4.14 -7.00 11.19
C SER A 348 3.20 -7.09 12.39
N GLY A 349 1.90 -7.33 12.20
CA GLY A 349 0.91 -7.37 13.28
C GLY A 349 0.65 -6.00 13.95
N GLU A 350 0.33 -5.99 15.25
CA GLU A 350 -0.20 -4.84 16.00
C GLU A 350 0.88 -4.03 16.73
N TRP A 351 0.90 -2.72 16.49
CA TRP A 351 1.97 -1.84 16.96
C TRP A 351 1.69 -1.07 18.25
N ALA A 352 0.49 -1.21 18.83
CA ALA A 352 0.06 -0.40 19.98
C ALA A 352 1.05 -0.45 21.17
N GLY A 353 1.73 -1.59 21.39
CA GLY A 353 2.73 -1.73 22.45
C GLY A 353 4.09 -1.07 22.18
N TRP A 354 4.38 -0.66 20.94
CA TRP A 354 5.69 -0.12 20.55
C TRP A 354 5.77 1.40 20.60
N GLU A 355 4.68 2.12 20.37
CA GLU A 355 4.70 3.59 20.41
C GLU A 355 5.31 4.14 21.72
N PRO A 356 4.89 3.68 22.92
CA PRO A 356 5.47 4.14 24.19
C PRO A 356 6.98 3.92 24.28
N ILE A 357 7.45 2.76 23.79
CA ILE A 357 8.86 2.35 23.83
C ILE A 357 9.70 3.18 22.86
N ILE A 358 9.18 3.45 21.65
CA ILE A 358 9.84 4.31 20.67
C ILE A 358 9.99 5.74 21.23
N ARG A 359 8.96 6.26 21.91
CA ARG A 359 9.03 7.60 22.54
C ARG A 359 10.12 7.68 23.61
N VAL A 360 10.23 6.67 24.47
CA VAL A 360 11.33 6.55 25.45
C VAL A 360 12.69 6.58 24.76
N ALA A 361 12.87 5.77 23.71
CA ALA A 361 14.12 5.71 22.95
C ALA A 361 14.51 7.07 22.35
N VAL A 362 13.53 7.79 21.78
CA VAL A 362 13.72 9.11 21.19
C VAL A 362 14.15 10.14 22.24
N HIS A 363 13.52 10.15 23.43
CA HIS A 363 13.95 11.04 24.52
C HIS A 363 15.38 10.76 24.98
N GLN A 364 15.79 9.48 24.98
CA GLN A 364 17.16 9.05 25.28
C GLN A 364 18.16 9.28 24.13
N ARG A 365 17.75 9.96 23.04
CA ARG A 365 18.59 10.25 21.87
C ARG A 365 19.12 9.01 21.16
N ARG A 366 18.39 7.89 21.24
CA ARG A 366 18.66 6.70 20.44
C ARG A 366 18.22 6.95 18.99
N GLY A 367 18.95 6.38 18.03
CA GLY A 367 18.76 6.68 16.62
C GLY A 367 18.96 8.17 16.32
N GLU A 368 18.02 8.77 15.59
CA GLU A 368 18.03 10.22 15.30
C GLU A 368 17.52 11.09 16.46
N GLY A 369 16.93 10.49 17.51
CA GLY A 369 16.42 11.23 18.65
C GLY A 369 15.29 12.22 18.32
N ARG A 370 14.46 11.91 17.31
CA ARG A 370 13.28 12.67 16.89
C ARG A 370 12.17 11.75 16.37
N LEU A 371 10.94 12.23 16.41
CA LEU A 371 9.77 11.61 15.78
C LEU A 371 9.29 12.44 14.58
N PRO A 372 8.72 11.80 13.55
CA PRO A 372 8.70 10.34 13.34
C PRO A 372 10.11 9.78 13.09
N ILE A 373 10.34 8.51 13.43
CA ILE A 373 11.55 7.80 12.98
C ILE A 373 11.42 7.51 11.48
N GLU A 374 12.47 7.77 10.71
CA GLU A 374 12.45 7.58 9.27
C GLU A 374 13.00 6.20 8.89
N LEU A 375 12.17 5.37 8.24
CA LEU A 375 12.59 4.08 7.71
C LEU A 375 13.39 4.26 6.42
N THR A 376 14.65 3.84 6.48
CA THR A 376 15.65 3.94 5.42
C THR A 376 15.89 2.59 4.74
N SER A 377 16.71 2.56 3.70
CA SER A 377 17.14 1.29 3.08
C SER A 377 17.82 0.36 4.08
N ALA A 378 18.61 0.91 5.01
CA ALA A 378 19.34 0.14 6.01
C ALA A 378 18.40 -0.57 7.00
N ASP A 379 17.23 0.01 7.27
CA ASP A 379 16.23 -0.61 8.13
C ASP A 379 15.57 -1.81 7.43
N VAL A 380 15.22 -1.67 6.16
CA VAL A 380 14.64 -2.76 5.35
C VAL A 380 15.65 -3.89 5.13
N GLU A 381 16.90 -3.55 4.83
CA GLU A 381 17.98 -4.53 4.63
C GLU A 381 18.33 -5.24 5.94
N GLY A 382 18.30 -4.53 7.07
CA GLY A 382 18.55 -5.07 8.41
C GLY A 382 17.52 -6.11 8.88
N VAL A 383 16.32 -6.12 8.30
CA VAL A 383 15.32 -7.18 8.56
C VAL A 383 15.82 -8.55 8.10
N GLY A 384 16.59 -8.58 7.01
CA GLY A 384 17.10 -9.81 6.40
C GLY A 384 16.12 -10.45 5.42
N SER A 385 16.24 -11.77 5.24
CA SER A 385 15.43 -12.49 4.26
C SER A 385 13.99 -12.70 4.72
N ARG A 386 13.06 -12.81 3.78
CA ARG A 386 11.65 -13.11 4.08
C ARG A 386 11.46 -14.37 4.94
N PRO A 387 12.11 -15.52 4.68
CA PRO A 387 11.99 -16.69 5.57
C PRO A 387 12.41 -16.41 7.02
N VAL A 388 13.46 -15.61 7.22
CA VAL A 388 13.88 -15.20 8.57
C VAL A 388 12.80 -14.35 9.23
N TYR A 389 12.29 -13.33 8.53
CA TYR A 389 11.21 -12.48 9.02
C TYR A 389 9.93 -13.28 9.34
N ASP A 390 9.48 -14.13 8.43
CA ASP A 390 8.26 -14.93 8.59
C ASP A 390 8.38 -15.92 9.77
N SER A 391 9.59 -16.41 10.06
CA SER A 391 9.85 -17.32 11.19
C SER A 391 9.83 -16.64 12.57
N ARG A 392 9.90 -15.30 12.63
CA ARG A 392 9.89 -14.52 13.87
C ARG A 392 8.45 -14.31 14.37
N CYS A 393 8.28 -14.23 15.69
CA CYS A 393 7.03 -13.76 16.30
C CYS A 393 6.80 -12.27 16.00
N GLU A 394 5.59 -11.79 16.25
CA GLU A 394 5.16 -10.43 15.91
C GLU A 394 6.09 -9.35 16.47
N ALA A 395 6.36 -9.38 17.78
CA ALA A 395 7.24 -8.40 18.43
C ALA A 395 8.65 -8.40 17.82
N MET A 396 9.16 -9.58 17.41
CA MET A 396 10.47 -9.69 16.77
C MET A 396 10.45 -9.16 15.33
N ARG A 397 9.36 -9.34 14.58
CA ARG A 397 9.17 -8.74 13.25
C ARG A 397 9.17 -7.21 13.31
N GLN A 398 8.48 -6.66 14.31
CA GLN A 398 8.42 -5.22 14.57
C GLN A 398 9.81 -4.69 14.96
N LEU A 399 10.48 -5.33 15.92
CA LEU A 399 11.84 -5.00 16.34
C LEU A 399 12.84 -5.08 15.17
N SER A 400 12.70 -6.05 14.27
CA SER A 400 13.56 -6.20 13.09
C SER A 400 13.61 -4.93 12.25
N LEU A 401 12.49 -4.19 12.16
CA LEU A 401 12.36 -2.98 11.37
C LEU A 401 12.86 -1.73 12.09
N ILE A 402 12.73 -1.66 13.43
CA ILE A 402 13.03 -0.44 14.21
C ILE A 402 14.30 -0.52 15.06
N GLN A 403 14.99 -1.67 15.09
CA GLN A 403 16.16 -1.94 15.94
C GLN A 403 17.21 -0.81 15.93
N ARG A 404 17.55 -0.27 14.77
CA ARG A 404 18.55 0.80 14.60
C ARG A 404 18.13 2.09 15.29
N HIS A 405 16.84 2.41 15.23
CA HIS A 405 16.24 3.58 15.87
C HIS A 405 16.16 3.44 17.39
N LEU A 406 16.17 2.19 17.90
CA LEU A 406 16.26 1.88 19.33
C LEU A 406 17.71 1.75 19.83
N GLY A 407 18.71 1.91 18.95
CA GLY A 407 20.12 1.71 19.30
C GLY A 407 20.42 0.25 19.66
N MET A 408 19.80 -0.69 18.96
CA MET A 408 19.96 -2.12 19.16
C MET A 408 20.35 -2.82 17.86
N THR A 409 20.99 -3.98 17.99
CA THR A 409 21.36 -4.84 16.85
C THR A 409 20.74 -6.22 17.03
N LEU A 410 19.69 -6.49 16.28
CA LEU A 410 19.04 -7.80 16.15
C LEU A 410 19.54 -8.51 14.88
N GLU A 411 20.20 -9.64 15.06
CA GLU A 411 20.77 -10.44 13.97
C GLU A 411 20.50 -11.93 14.18
N ARG A 412 20.58 -12.71 13.09
CA ARG A 412 20.48 -14.16 13.14
C ARG A 412 21.74 -14.80 12.57
N ILE A 413 22.45 -15.56 13.41
CA ILE A 413 23.73 -16.19 13.05
C ILE A 413 23.62 -17.69 13.35
N ASN A 414 23.89 -18.54 12.37
CA ASN A 414 23.79 -20.01 12.50
C ASN A 414 22.44 -20.45 13.10
N ASP A 415 21.35 -19.90 12.56
CA ASP A 415 19.96 -20.08 13.00
C ASP A 415 19.61 -19.59 14.42
N GLU A 416 20.55 -18.94 15.12
CA GLU A 416 20.35 -18.38 16.46
C GLU A 416 20.06 -16.88 16.42
N GLU A 417 19.00 -16.45 17.09
CA GLU A 417 18.68 -15.03 17.27
C GLU A 417 19.63 -14.39 18.29
N ARG A 418 20.12 -13.19 17.98
CA ARG A 418 21.03 -12.43 18.83
C ARG A 418 20.62 -10.97 18.91
N LEU A 419 20.63 -10.42 20.11
CA LEU A 419 20.40 -9.00 20.35
C LEU A 419 21.61 -8.40 21.08
N ASN A 420 22.19 -7.35 20.51
CA ASN A 420 23.40 -6.70 20.99
C ASN A 420 24.58 -7.68 21.20
N GLY A 421 24.67 -8.69 20.33
CA GLY A 421 25.69 -9.74 20.37
C GLY A 421 25.43 -10.88 21.37
N TYR A 422 24.38 -10.78 22.21
CA TYR A 422 23.99 -11.83 23.14
C TYR A 422 22.95 -12.75 22.51
N ARG A 423 23.04 -14.05 22.81
CA ARG A 423 22.01 -15.03 22.43
C ARG A 423 20.67 -14.61 23.03
N LEU A 424 19.66 -14.49 22.17
CA LEU A 424 18.28 -14.20 22.53
C LEU A 424 17.44 -15.46 22.28
N THR A 425 16.91 -16.04 23.36
CA THR A 425 16.02 -17.21 23.25
C THR A 425 14.57 -16.77 23.43
N ILE A 426 13.76 -17.05 22.41
CA ILE A 426 12.31 -16.81 22.45
C ILE A 426 11.62 -18.08 22.92
N HIS A 427 10.90 -17.99 24.04
CA HIS A 427 10.24 -19.14 24.62
C HIS A 427 8.78 -19.23 24.14
N ARG A 428 8.31 -20.44 23.90
CA ARG A 428 6.88 -20.75 23.81
C ARG A 428 6.39 -21.22 25.17
N LEU A 429 5.09 -21.23 25.38
CA LEU A 429 4.51 -21.75 26.62
C LEU A 429 4.98 -23.18 26.92
N GLN A 430 5.24 -24.01 25.91
CA GLN A 430 5.72 -25.39 26.11
C GLN A 430 7.23 -25.47 26.44
N THR A 431 8.03 -24.49 26.03
CA THR A 431 9.48 -24.48 26.27
C THR A 431 9.87 -23.75 27.55
N LEU A 432 8.95 -22.94 28.11
CA LEU A 432 9.19 -22.25 29.37
C LEU A 432 9.38 -23.23 30.53
N PRO A 433 10.36 -22.99 31.43
CA PRO A 433 10.50 -23.75 32.66
C PRO A 433 9.18 -23.79 33.47
N PRO A 434 8.80 -24.93 34.07
CA PRO A 434 7.55 -25.05 34.84
C PRO A 434 7.44 -24.05 36.01
N ASN A 435 8.58 -23.65 36.58
CA ASN A 435 8.69 -22.69 37.67
C ASN A 435 8.92 -21.24 37.20
N SER A 436 8.82 -20.96 35.90
CA SER A 436 8.98 -19.60 35.38
C SER A 436 7.89 -18.68 35.96
N PRO A 437 8.24 -17.49 36.49
CA PRO A 437 7.26 -16.54 37.01
C PRO A 437 6.38 -15.92 35.91
N PHE A 438 6.74 -16.11 34.64
CA PHE A 438 6.01 -15.63 33.47
C PHE A 438 5.19 -16.75 32.80
N ARG A 439 5.11 -17.93 33.43
CA ARG A 439 4.24 -19.02 33.00
C ARG A 439 2.86 -18.82 33.64
N ASP A 440 2.02 -17.99 33.03
CA ASP A 440 0.63 -17.77 33.46
C ASP A 440 -0.36 -17.80 32.28
N ASP A 441 -1.66 -17.69 32.57
CA ASP A 441 -2.74 -17.75 31.57
C ASP A 441 -2.77 -16.54 30.60
N ARG A 442 -1.87 -15.56 30.76
CA ARG A 442 -1.76 -14.35 29.94
C ARG A 442 -0.53 -14.37 29.03
N PHE A 443 0.07 -15.53 28.83
CA PHE A 443 1.16 -15.71 27.89
C PHE A 443 0.76 -15.22 26.48
N ASP A 444 1.47 -14.21 25.97
CA ASP A 444 1.23 -13.61 24.66
C ASP A 444 2.16 -14.24 23.61
N GLU A 445 1.63 -15.02 22.67
CA GLU A 445 2.44 -15.61 21.59
C GLU A 445 2.97 -14.58 20.58
N ALA A 446 2.30 -13.42 20.45
CA ALA A 446 2.74 -12.33 19.60
C ALA A 446 3.93 -11.57 20.23
N ASN A 447 3.96 -11.48 21.55
CA ASN A 447 5.02 -10.84 22.33
C ASN A 447 5.50 -11.77 23.47
N PRO A 448 6.16 -12.89 23.13
CA PRO A 448 6.46 -13.96 24.06
C PRO A 448 7.57 -13.61 25.06
N VAL A 449 7.58 -14.35 26.17
CA VAL A 449 8.68 -14.36 27.14
C VAL A 449 9.99 -14.70 26.43
N CYS A 450 11.05 -13.97 26.77
CA CYS A 450 12.36 -14.18 26.18
C CYS A 450 13.46 -14.18 27.24
N GLU A 451 14.63 -14.67 26.85
CA GLU A 451 15.77 -14.86 27.75
C GLU A 451 17.05 -14.29 27.13
N MET A 452 17.73 -13.39 27.85
CA MET A 452 18.96 -12.73 27.40
C MET A 452 19.76 -12.01 28.52
N PRO A 453 21.04 -12.37 28.76
CA PRO A 453 21.69 -13.64 28.40
C PRO A 453 21.02 -14.79 29.18
N ALA A 454 21.47 -16.04 28.98
CA ALA A 454 20.85 -17.33 29.39
C ALA A 454 20.52 -17.56 30.90
N ILE A 455 20.39 -16.52 31.71
CA ILE A 455 19.93 -16.54 33.09
C ILE A 455 18.92 -15.42 33.41
N HIS A 456 18.67 -14.50 32.47
CA HIS A 456 17.75 -13.36 32.64
C HIS A 456 16.54 -13.53 31.73
N TYR A 457 15.38 -13.76 32.34
CA TYR A 457 14.10 -13.84 31.67
C TYR A 457 13.44 -12.47 31.68
N TYR A 458 12.73 -12.12 30.62
CA TYR A 458 11.91 -10.93 30.50
C TYR A 458 10.49 -11.35 30.22
N ALA A 459 9.51 -10.65 30.80
CA ALA A 459 8.10 -10.98 30.63
C ALA A 459 7.67 -10.98 29.15
N SER A 460 8.36 -10.20 28.31
CA SER A 460 8.17 -10.21 26.86
C SER A 460 9.38 -9.65 26.10
N VAL A 461 9.37 -9.74 24.77
CA VAL A 461 10.36 -9.07 23.90
C VAL A 461 10.34 -7.55 24.08
N ARG A 462 9.14 -6.96 24.22
CA ARG A 462 9.00 -5.51 24.50
C ARG A 462 9.55 -5.13 25.88
N ASP A 463 9.36 -5.98 26.89
CA ASP A 463 9.96 -5.80 28.23
C ASP A 463 11.48 -5.81 28.14
N LEU A 464 12.08 -6.77 27.41
CA LEU A 464 13.52 -6.84 27.19
C LEU A 464 14.03 -5.52 26.58
N VAL A 465 13.38 -5.05 25.51
CA VAL A 465 13.80 -3.82 24.84
C VAL A 465 13.71 -2.60 25.75
N LEU A 466 12.63 -2.46 26.52
CA LEU A 466 12.51 -1.37 27.47
C LEU A 466 13.54 -1.48 28.61
N TYR A 467 13.89 -2.69 29.05
CA TYR A 467 14.91 -2.93 30.07
C TYR A 467 16.31 -2.49 29.62
N GLU A 468 16.69 -2.77 28.37
CA GLU A 468 17.96 -2.34 27.78
C GLU A 468 18.12 -0.80 27.73
N MET A 469 17.02 -0.06 27.94
CA MET A 469 17.00 1.40 28.00
C MET A 469 17.06 1.97 29.42
N GLN A 470 17.11 1.13 30.47
CA GLN A 470 17.06 1.56 31.88
C GLN A 470 18.21 2.48 32.33
N LEU A 471 19.35 2.49 31.60
CA LEU A 471 20.51 3.34 31.91
C LEU A 471 20.74 4.44 30.87
N GLY A 472 19.79 4.66 29.95
CA GLY A 472 19.95 5.63 28.86
C GLY A 472 19.67 7.09 29.25
N ALA A 473 19.55 7.39 30.55
CA ALA A 473 19.18 8.68 31.09
C ALA A 473 20.05 9.06 32.30
N SER A 474 19.98 10.32 32.75
CA SER A 474 20.78 10.81 33.88
C SER A 474 20.16 10.38 35.20
N GLU A 475 20.98 9.84 36.12
CA GLU A 475 20.51 9.50 37.48
C GLU A 475 20.20 10.77 38.27
N VAL A 476 19.01 10.79 38.88
CA VAL A 476 18.46 11.89 39.68
C VAL A 476 18.64 11.62 41.16
N ALA A 477 18.29 10.41 41.59
CA ALA A 477 18.30 9.95 42.97
C ALA A 477 18.38 8.43 43.02
N TYR A 478 18.87 7.91 44.14
CA TYR A 478 18.98 6.49 44.44
C TYR A 478 18.62 6.25 45.91
N GLU A 479 17.92 5.15 46.17
CA GLU A 479 17.58 4.72 47.53
C GLU A 479 17.82 3.21 47.72
N ILE A 480 18.41 2.87 48.86
CA ILE A 480 18.41 1.52 49.44
C ILE A 480 17.55 1.58 50.70
N PRO A 481 16.21 1.46 50.60
CA PRO A 481 15.37 1.62 51.76
C PRO A 481 15.52 0.45 52.73
N ASN A 482 15.51 0.76 54.03
CA ASN A 482 15.24 -0.24 55.07
C ASN A 482 13.81 -0.82 54.92
N ALA A 483 12.90 -0.09 54.27
CA ALA A 483 11.53 -0.47 53.94
C ALA A 483 11.43 -1.27 52.62
N TYR A 484 12.18 -2.36 52.50
CA TYR A 484 12.26 -3.20 51.30
C TYR A 484 10.91 -3.79 50.83
N LEU A 485 9.90 -3.85 51.70
CA LEU A 485 8.59 -4.48 51.42
C LEU A 485 7.83 -3.76 50.30
N ARG A 486 7.81 -2.42 50.28
CA ARG A 486 7.06 -1.66 49.27
C ARG A 486 7.70 -1.79 47.88
N LEU A 487 9.02 -1.64 47.77
CA LEU A 487 9.73 -1.86 46.51
C LEU A 487 9.58 -3.31 46.00
N ARG A 488 9.61 -4.30 46.90
CA ARG A 488 9.40 -5.70 46.54
C ARG A 488 7.96 -5.97 46.07
N GLN A 489 6.98 -5.28 46.65
CA GLN A 489 5.59 -5.32 46.18
C GLN A 489 5.49 -4.73 44.78
N LEU A 490 6.06 -3.54 44.53
CA LEU A 490 6.06 -2.88 43.22
C LEU A 490 6.79 -3.72 42.16
N ALA A 491 7.91 -4.36 42.51
CA ALA A 491 8.63 -5.25 41.62
C ALA A 491 7.76 -6.42 41.12
N ARG A 492 6.88 -6.95 41.97
CA ARG A 492 6.01 -8.11 41.69
C ARG A 492 4.59 -7.73 41.25
N GLN A 493 4.21 -6.47 41.36
CA GLN A 493 2.87 -5.99 41.04
C GLN A 493 2.56 -6.20 39.56
N GLN A 494 1.36 -6.66 39.22
CA GLN A 494 0.95 -6.70 37.82
C GLN A 494 0.72 -5.27 37.29
N PRO A 495 1.09 -4.94 36.04
CA PRO A 495 0.75 -3.65 35.45
C PRO A 495 -0.76 -3.34 35.57
N PRO A 496 -1.16 -2.08 35.83
CA PRO A 496 -0.30 -0.91 35.95
C PRO A 496 0.33 -0.75 37.35
N ALA A 497 1.44 0.00 37.43
CA ALA A 497 2.05 0.46 38.69
C ALA A 497 2.03 1.99 38.72
N TRP A 498 1.49 2.60 39.78
CA TRP A 498 1.19 4.05 39.82
C TRP A 498 0.41 4.57 38.61
N ASN A 499 -0.52 3.76 38.09
CA ASN A 499 -1.25 3.99 36.82
C ASN A 499 -0.36 4.05 35.56
N CYS A 500 0.94 3.85 35.66
CA CYS A 500 1.84 3.69 34.53
C CYS A 500 1.65 2.31 33.89
N ARG A 501 1.58 2.27 32.56
CA ARG A 501 1.40 1.04 31.77
C ARG A 501 2.67 0.62 31.04
N THR A 502 3.55 1.56 30.73
CA THR A 502 4.85 1.30 30.08
C THR A 502 5.84 0.79 31.13
N ILE A 503 5.89 -0.53 31.25
CA ILE A 503 6.64 -1.25 32.29
C ILE A 503 7.45 -2.36 31.65
N SER A 504 8.66 -2.58 32.17
CA SER A 504 9.45 -3.78 31.91
C SER A 504 9.64 -4.57 33.19
N THR A 505 9.49 -5.90 33.12
CA THR A 505 9.80 -6.83 34.22
C THR A 505 10.78 -7.90 33.76
N SER A 506 11.89 -8.04 34.49
CA SER A 506 12.86 -9.10 34.32
C SER A 506 12.98 -9.96 35.58
N HIS A 507 13.36 -11.21 35.41
CA HIS A 507 13.59 -12.17 36.48
C HIS A 507 14.83 -13.00 36.20
N ARG A 508 15.71 -13.11 37.19
CA ARG A 508 16.89 -13.96 37.09
C ARG A 508 16.63 -15.35 37.64
N SER A 509 16.80 -16.38 36.82
CA SER A 509 16.43 -17.77 37.16
C SER A 509 17.49 -18.53 37.94
N ASP A 510 18.78 -18.19 37.78
CA ASP A 510 19.89 -18.98 38.31
C ASP A 510 21.10 -18.11 38.78
N GLY A 511 21.99 -18.76 39.52
CA GLY A 511 23.21 -18.20 40.11
C GLY A 511 22.98 -17.56 41.50
N PRO A 512 24.00 -16.86 42.05
CA PRO A 512 23.94 -16.22 43.37
C PRO A 512 22.84 -15.16 43.52
N ALA A 513 22.24 -14.78 42.40
CA ALA A 513 21.25 -13.73 42.22
C ALA A 513 19.91 -14.30 41.71
N ALA A 514 19.69 -15.62 41.84
CA ALA A 514 18.43 -16.26 41.50
C ALA A 514 17.26 -15.67 42.31
N GLY A 515 16.13 -15.43 41.64
CA GLY A 515 14.97 -14.78 42.23
C GLY A 515 15.03 -13.24 42.24
N ASN A 516 16.12 -12.64 41.75
CA ASN A 516 16.19 -11.19 41.58
C ASN A 516 15.21 -10.74 40.50
N ILE A 517 14.50 -9.66 40.80
CA ILE A 517 13.55 -9.03 39.87
C ILE A 517 14.06 -7.64 39.55
N GLY A 518 14.21 -7.35 38.26
CA GLY A 518 14.45 -6.00 37.77
C GLY A 518 13.15 -5.44 37.20
N ARG A 519 12.87 -4.16 37.43
CA ARG A 519 11.67 -3.52 36.91
C ARG A 519 11.93 -2.10 36.47
N VAL A 520 11.48 -1.75 35.27
CA VAL A 520 11.45 -0.35 34.79
C VAL A 520 9.99 0.11 34.80
N ILE A 521 9.72 1.27 35.38
CA ILE A 521 8.40 1.92 35.34
C ILE A 521 8.59 3.31 34.74
N VAL A 522 8.05 3.55 33.55
CA VAL A 522 8.12 4.86 32.91
C VAL A 522 7.06 5.77 33.54
N LEU A 523 7.50 6.88 34.11
CA LEU A 523 6.65 7.87 34.78
C LEU A 523 6.25 9.01 33.83
N HIS A 524 7.09 9.31 32.86
CA HIS A 524 6.90 10.36 31.85
C HIS A 524 7.76 10.08 30.62
N GLY A 525 7.38 10.66 29.46
CA GLY A 525 8.07 10.45 28.18
C GLY A 525 7.48 9.38 27.26
N ASP A 526 6.45 8.65 27.70
CA ASP A 526 5.82 7.57 26.92
C ASP A 526 4.54 7.99 26.18
N GLN A 527 4.13 9.26 26.28
CA GLN A 527 2.91 9.81 25.68
C GLN A 527 3.21 10.99 24.77
N ARG A 528 2.28 11.29 23.85
CA ARG A 528 2.36 12.45 22.96
C ARG A 528 2.38 13.75 23.76
N GLY A 529 3.34 14.63 23.45
CA GLY A 529 3.48 15.94 24.08
C GLY A 529 4.34 15.96 25.35
N HIS A 530 4.75 14.80 25.87
CA HIS A 530 5.81 14.75 26.87
C HIS A 530 7.12 15.29 26.27
N THR A 531 7.82 16.14 27.02
CA THR A 531 9.00 16.88 26.52
C THR A 531 10.33 16.28 26.98
N PHE A 532 10.27 15.41 27.98
CA PHE A 532 11.39 14.62 28.49
C PHE A 532 10.86 13.25 28.95
N GLU A 533 11.79 12.38 29.28
CA GLU A 533 11.53 11.04 29.81
C GLU A 533 12.00 10.96 31.25
N ALA A 534 11.22 10.28 32.08
CA ALA A 534 11.60 9.92 33.44
C ALA A 534 11.05 8.55 33.77
N HIS A 535 11.89 7.70 34.35
CA HIS A 535 11.53 6.36 34.78
C HIS A 535 12.22 5.99 36.09
N ILE A 536 11.64 5.01 36.77
CA ILE A 536 12.27 4.37 37.92
C ILE A 536 12.68 2.96 37.55
N PHE A 537 13.91 2.62 37.90
CA PHE A 537 14.40 1.24 37.94
C PHE A 537 14.33 0.71 39.38
N ILE A 538 13.71 -0.44 39.57
CA ILE A 538 13.64 -1.15 40.86
C ILE A 538 14.40 -2.46 40.73
N GLY A 539 15.39 -2.66 41.60
CA GLY A 539 16.05 -3.94 41.81
C GLY A 539 15.53 -4.58 43.09
N SER A 540 14.88 -5.74 43.01
CA SER A 540 14.46 -6.52 44.17
C SER A 540 15.31 -7.77 44.29
N TYR A 541 16.07 -7.88 45.38
CA TYR A 541 16.98 -8.98 45.68
C TYR A 541 16.46 -9.81 46.87
N ALA A 542 17.16 -10.88 47.22
CA ALA A 542 16.76 -11.75 48.33
C ALA A 542 16.68 -11.01 49.68
N THR A 543 17.65 -10.12 49.95
CA THR A 543 17.83 -9.45 51.25
C THR A 543 17.75 -7.93 51.21
N LEU A 544 17.70 -7.33 50.01
CA LEU A 544 17.60 -5.88 49.83
C LEU A 544 16.74 -5.54 48.61
N ALA A 545 16.24 -4.31 48.57
CA ALA A 545 15.67 -3.74 47.37
C ALA A 545 16.26 -2.35 47.16
N SER A 546 16.33 -1.90 45.92
CA SER A 546 16.81 -0.59 45.56
C SER A 546 15.94 0.06 44.50
N ALA A 547 15.92 1.39 44.50
CA ALA A 547 15.22 2.18 43.49
C ALA A 547 16.15 3.30 42.98
N HIS A 548 16.20 3.44 41.67
CA HIS A 548 16.95 4.49 40.98
C HIS A 548 15.99 5.29 40.10
N LEU A 549 16.04 6.61 40.20
CA LEU A 549 15.27 7.52 39.37
C LEU A 549 16.16 8.09 38.29
N TYR A 550 15.74 8.00 37.02
CA TYR A 550 16.46 8.52 35.87
C TYR A 550 15.62 9.52 35.08
N THR A 551 16.29 10.45 34.39
CA THR A 551 15.62 11.41 33.52
C THR A 551 16.48 11.93 32.36
N THR A 552 15.80 12.36 31.30
CA THR A 552 16.38 13.13 30.18
C THR A 552 16.11 14.64 30.28
N GLU A 553 15.48 15.12 31.38
CA GLU A 553 15.41 16.56 31.69
C GLU A 553 16.83 17.15 31.74
N ARG A 554 17.02 18.32 31.13
CA ARG A 554 18.33 18.99 31.18
C ARG A 554 18.59 19.52 32.59
N PRO A 555 19.78 19.25 33.18
CA PRO A 555 20.08 19.70 34.52
C PRO A 555 20.16 21.23 34.61
N VAL A 556 19.54 21.80 35.63
CA VAL A 556 19.62 23.24 35.93
C VAL A 556 20.99 23.56 36.57
N ALA A 557 21.71 24.49 35.97
CA ALA A 557 23.02 24.93 36.45
C ALA A 557 22.95 25.52 37.88
N GLY A 558 23.97 25.25 38.70
CA GLY A 558 24.07 25.76 40.08
C GLY A 558 23.23 25.00 41.11
N ARG A 559 22.47 23.97 40.71
CA ARG A 559 21.74 23.08 41.63
C ARG A 559 22.47 21.74 41.82
N VAL A 560 22.17 21.06 42.92
CA VAL A 560 22.78 19.76 43.30
C VAL A 560 21.71 18.70 43.55
N GLY A 561 22.07 17.42 43.37
CA GLY A 561 21.16 16.28 43.54
C GLY A 561 19.89 16.38 42.70
N ALA A 562 18.76 15.93 43.25
CA ALA A 562 17.46 15.96 42.58
C ALA A 562 16.97 17.38 42.22
N ALA A 563 17.44 18.42 42.91
CA ALA A 563 17.05 19.81 42.61
C ALA A 563 17.51 20.27 41.21
N ARG A 564 18.48 19.58 40.61
CA ARG A 564 18.91 19.76 39.21
C ARG A 564 17.80 19.48 38.20
N PHE A 565 16.79 18.70 38.57
CA PHE A 565 15.74 18.19 37.68
C PHE A 565 14.33 18.52 38.23
N PRO A 566 13.96 19.82 38.31
CA PRO A 566 12.72 20.25 38.95
C PRO A 566 11.44 19.77 38.24
N GLN A 567 11.46 19.51 36.92
CA GLN A 567 10.29 18.96 36.24
C GLN A 567 10.11 17.49 36.60
N THR A 568 11.18 16.70 36.64
CA THR A 568 11.16 15.30 37.07
C THR A 568 10.69 15.15 38.50
N VAL A 569 11.20 15.95 39.44
CA VAL A 569 10.74 15.92 40.84
C VAL A 569 9.23 16.19 40.95
N ARG A 570 8.69 17.09 40.11
CA ARG A 570 7.25 17.38 40.07
C ARG A 570 6.45 16.19 39.57
N VAL A 571 6.88 15.57 38.46
CA VAL A 571 6.26 14.36 37.89
C VAL A 571 6.25 13.24 38.92
N VAL A 572 7.39 12.97 39.54
CA VAL A 572 7.54 11.91 40.56
C VAL A 572 6.56 12.10 41.70
N ARG A 573 6.49 13.30 42.28
CA ARG A 573 5.51 13.63 43.34
C ARG A 573 4.06 13.47 42.91
N GLN A 574 3.75 13.81 41.65
CA GLN A 574 2.40 13.70 41.11
C GLN A 574 2.00 12.25 40.85
N VAL A 575 2.91 11.44 40.30
CA VAL A 575 2.63 10.05 39.88
C VAL A 575 2.69 9.09 41.06
N MET A 576 3.70 9.23 41.92
CA MET A 576 3.97 8.29 43.01
C MET A 576 3.33 8.71 44.34
N GLY A 577 2.96 9.99 44.51
CA GLY A 577 2.30 10.50 45.71
C GLY A 577 3.18 10.33 46.95
N ALA A 578 2.73 9.50 47.91
CA ALA A 578 3.46 9.24 49.14
C ALA A 578 4.70 8.35 48.95
N ASP A 579 4.79 7.62 47.84
CA ASP A 579 5.96 6.78 47.50
C ASP A 579 7.13 7.61 46.91
N ALA A 580 6.94 8.93 46.68
CA ALA A 580 7.81 9.83 45.89
C ALA A 580 9.04 10.40 46.62
#